data_AF-M1AMC0-F1
#
_entry.id   AF-M1AMC0-F1
#
_cell.length_a   1.000
_cell.length_b   1.000
_cell.length_c   1.000
_cell.angle_alpha   90.00
_cell.angle_beta   90.00
_cell.angle_gamma   90.00
#
_symmetry.space_group_name_H-M   'P 1'
#
loop_
_entity.id
_entity.type
_entity.pdbx_description
1 polymer ?
#
loop_
_entity_poly.entity_id
_entity_poly.type
_entity_poly.pdbx_seq_one_letter_code
_entity_poly.pdbx_strand_id
1 'polypeptide(L)'
;MKKVWNVVTIGPTLPSFYLDKRVENDNEYGFNIHKPNSSNCMEWLDSKKTGSVVYVSFGSAANLCAEQITELADALRQSNIMFLWVVKPDEQSKLPIDFSKETSGKGLVVTWCSQLEVLAHHAIGCFISHCGWNSTLEAISFGVPIVAMPQILDQIINAHFLEKVWSVGLIAKANEDEKGVTASEEIYRCIREVLEGERGREIRKNITSLKELAKEAIDTSGSSDKHIDEFISQLDPAYLRHRSNYN
;
A
#
# COMPACT_ATOMS: atom_id res chain seq x y z
N MET A 1 -6.23 -21.17 -21.14
CA MET A 1 -5.36 -21.41 -19.98
C MET A 1 -5.72 -22.69 -19.22
N LYS A 2 -6.99 -22.97 -18.84
CA LYS A 2 -7.41 -24.25 -18.20
C LYS A 2 -7.06 -25.56 -18.93
N LYS A 3 -6.74 -25.51 -20.23
CA LYS A 3 -6.33 -26.70 -21.01
C LYS A 3 -4.84 -27.03 -20.92
N VAL A 4 -4.01 -26.18 -20.29
CA VAL A 4 -2.55 -26.34 -20.26
C VAL A 4 -2.00 -26.23 -18.82
N TRP A 5 -2.56 -25.35 -17.98
CA TRP A 5 -2.17 -25.20 -16.57
C TRP A 5 -3.43 -24.98 -15.71
N ASN A 6 -3.57 -25.74 -14.63
CA ASN A 6 -4.62 -25.54 -13.62
C ASN A 6 -4.20 -24.39 -12.70
N VAL A 7 -4.49 -23.16 -13.12
CA VAL A 7 -4.23 -21.95 -12.33
C VAL A 7 -5.52 -21.49 -11.68
N VAL A 8 -5.48 -21.23 -10.37
CA VAL A 8 -6.58 -20.68 -9.57
C VAL A 8 -6.12 -19.43 -8.84
N THR A 9 -7.03 -18.48 -8.60
CA THR A 9 -6.73 -17.20 -7.95
C THR A 9 -7.29 -17.17 -6.54
N ILE A 10 -6.41 -17.08 -5.54
CA ILE A 10 -6.76 -17.13 -4.11
C ILE A 10 -6.60 -15.79 -3.36
N GLY A 11 -6.30 -14.70 -4.09
CA GLY A 11 -6.03 -13.40 -3.50
C GLY A 11 -7.22 -12.43 -3.50
N PRO A 12 -7.12 -11.28 -2.80
CA PRO A 12 -5.95 -10.88 -2.02
C PRO A 12 -5.86 -11.63 -0.68
N THR A 13 -4.64 -12.05 -0.31
CA THR A 13 -4.37 -12.85 0.90
C THR A 13 -4.00 -11.95 2.09
N LEU A 14 -4.79 -10.92 2.36
CA LEU A 14 -4.65 -10.11 3.57
C LEU A 14 -5.22 -10.87 4.79
N PRO A 15 -4.81 -10.51 6.02
CA PRO A 15 -5.43 -11.06 7.22
C PRO A 15 -6.95 -10.82 7.23
N SER A 16 -7.71 -11.85 7.62
CA SER A 16 -9.16 -11.91 7.59
C SER A 16 -9.82 -10.70 8.26
N PHE A 17 -9.24 -10.20 9.35
CA PHE A 17 -9.72 -9.02 10.08
C PHE A 17 -10.02 -7.81 9.19
N TYR A 18 -9.27 -7.64 8.09
CA TYR A 18 -9.38 -6.48 7.21
C TYR A 18 -10.36 -6.65 6.04
N LEU A 19 -10.71 -7.89 5.67
CA LEU A 19 -11.53 -8.19 4.50
C LEU A 19 -12.87 -8.83 4.88
N ASP A 20 -12.86 -10.10 5.30
CA ASP A 20 -14.06 -10.93 5.50
C ASP A 20 -14.39 -11.16 7.00
N LYS A 21 -13.47 -10.88 7.92
CA LYS A 21 -13.62 -10.97 9.38
C LYS A 21 -14.07 -12.34 9.90
N ARG A 22 -13.81 -13.41 9.15
CA ARG A 22 -14.21 -14.77 9.49
C ARG A 22 -13.27 -15.48 10.46
N VAL A 23 -11.99 -15.09 10.48
CA VAL A 23 -10.98 -15.71 11.34
C VAL A 23 -10.67 -14.79 12.52
N GLU A 24 -11.00 -15.25 13.73
CA GLU A 24 -10.68 -14.53 14.95
C GLU A 24 -9.16 -14.37 15.11
N ASN A 25 -8.72 -13.18 15.52
CA ASN A 25 -7.32 -12.83 15.77
C ASN A 25 -6.37 -12.89 14.55
N ASP A 26 -6.90 -12.96 13.33
CA ASP A 26 -6.09 -12.87 12.09
C ASP A 26 -5.99 -11.42 11.62
N ASN A 27 -5.16 -10.63 12.33
CA ASN A 27 -4.96 -9.19 12.10
C ASN A 27 -3.52 -8.81 11.69
N GLU A 28 -2.62 -9.78 11.53
CA GLU A 28 -1.24 -9.55 11.10
C GLU A 28 -0.69 -10.74 10.31
N TYR A 29 0.37 -10.52 9.53
CA TYR A 29 1.03 -11.59 8.77
C TYR A 29 1.87 -12.56 9.62
N GLY A 30 1.92 -12.36 10.95
CA GLY A 30 2.67 -13.20 11.89
C GLY A 30 4.20 -13.06 11.84
N PHE A 31 4.74 -12.17 10.99
CA PHE A 31 6.16 -11.82 10.98
C PHE A 31 6.36 -10.34 10.67
N ASN A 32 7.35 -9.73 11.33
CA ASN A 32 7.75 -8.35 11.11
C ASN A 32 9.26 -8.28 10.88
N ILE A 33 9.69 -7.57 9.84
CA ILE A 33 11.11 -7.44 9.45
C ILE A 33 11.86 -6.56 10.45
N HIS A 34 11.17 -5.55 10.99
CA HIS A 34 11.65 -4.69 12.05
C HIS A 34 10.57 -4.54 13.12
N LYS A 35 10.95 -4.17 14.34
CA LYS A 35 9.99 -3.92 15.42
C LYS A 35 9.09 -2.73 15.03
N PRO A 36 7.78 -2.91 14.87
CA PRO A 36 6.89 -1.83 14.44
C PRO A 36 6.69 -0.81 15.56
N ASN A 37 6.60 0.47 15.19
CA ASN A 37 6.22 1.55 16.10
C ASN A 37 4.71 1.85 16.01
N SER A 38 3.88 0.79 16.05
CA SER A 38 2.44 0.85 15.77
C SER A 38 1.69 1.84 16.67
N SER A 39 1.88 1.79 17.99
CA SER A 39 1.15 2.66 18.91
C SER A 39 1.35 4.15 18.61
N ASN A 40 2.61 4.57 18.43
CA ASN A 40 2.93 5.96 18.09
C ASN A 40 2.37 6.38 16.72
N CYS A 41 2.38 5.46 15.73
CA CYS A 41 1.78 5.74 14.43
C CYS A 41 0.28 5.97 14.55
N MET A 42 -0.44 5.09 15.26
CA MET A 42 -1.89 5.19 15.42
C MET A 42 -2.30 6.42 16.24
N GLU A 43 -1.64 6.68 17.37
CA GLU A 43 -1.90 7.88 18.18
C GLU A 43 -1.72 9.18 17.37
N TRP A 44 -0.69 9.24 16.52
CA TRP A 44 -0.47 10.40 15.68
C TRP A 44 -1.53 10.53 14.57
N LEU A 45 -1.95 9.41 13.98
CA LEU A 45 -2.95 9.35 12.91
C LEU A 45 -4.36 9.69 13.42
N ASP A 46 -4.73 9.26 14.64
CA ASP A 46 -6.03 9.51 15.27
C ASP A 46 -6.34 11.02 15.38
N SER A 47 -5.30 11.85 15.47
CA SER A 47 -5.43 13.30 15.57
C SER A 47 -5.65 14.01 14.21
N LYS A 48 -5.71 13.27 13.09
CA LYS A 48 -5.70 13.82 11.73
C LYS A 48 -7.07 13.70 11.07
N LYS A 49 -7.35 14.57 10.09
CA LYS A 49 -8.61 14.54 9.35
C LYS A 49 -8.62 13.34 8.39
N THR A 50 -9.80 12.82 8.10
CA THR A 50 -10.01 11.78 7.07
C THR A 50 -9.35 12.16 5.75
N GLY A 51 -8.58 11.24 5.17
CA GLY A 51 -7.95 11.41 3.87
C GLY A 51 -6.93 12.55 3.77
N SER A 52 -6.39 13.03 4.89
CA SER A 52 -5.47 14.18 4.92
C SER A 52 -3.99 13.80 4.98
N VAL A 53 -3.66 12.54 5.26
CA VAL A 53 -2.28 12.07 5.44
C VAL A 53 -1.79 11.31 4.22
N VAL A 54 -0.56 11.63 3.79
CA VAL A 54 0.20 10.87 2.80
C VAL A 54 1.06 9.85 3.54
N TYR A 55 0.81 8.57 3.32
CA TYR A 55 1.68 7.50 3.78
C TYR A 55 2.80 7.27 2.76
N VAL A 56 4.05 7.09 3.21
CA VAL A 56 5.21 6.90 2.35
C VAL A 56 5.99 5.66 2.83
N SER A 57 6.12 4.67 1.95
CA SER A 57 6.91 3.46 2.22
C SER A 57 7.38 2.81 0.93
N PHE A 58 8.67 2.48 0.88
CA PHE A 58 9.32 1.82 -0.25
C PHE A 58 9.52 0.31 -0.01
N GLY A 59 8.73 -0.25 0.91
CA GLY A 59 8.76 -1.66 1.24
C GLY A 59 10.02 -2.06 1.98
N SER A 60 10.22 -3.37 2.10
CA SER A 60 11.33 -3.93 2.87
C SER A 60 12.65 -3.96 2.09
N ALA A 61 12.59 -4.31 0.81
CA ALA A 61 13.77 -4.65 0.02
C ALA A 61 14.46 -3.45 -0.64
N ALA A 62 13.71 -2.44 -1.09
CA ALA A 62 14.29 -1.34 -1.87
C ALA A 62 14.98 -0.32 -0.97
N ASN A 63 16.20 0.10 -1.31
CA ASN A 63 16.93 1.17 -0.63
C ASN A 63 17.03 2.38 -1.56
N LEU A 64 16.60 3.54 -1.09
CA LEU A 64 16.69 4.79 -1.85
C LEU A 64 18.09 5.39 -1.74
N CYS A 65 18.52 6.02 -2.84
CA CYS A 65 19.73 6.86 -2.82
C CYS A 65 19.46 8.17 -2.06
N ALA A 66 20.52 8.84 -1.62
CA ALA A 66 20.40 10.08 -0.84
C ALA A 66 19.71 11.21 -1.62
N GLU A 67 19.93 11.25 -2.94
CA GLU A 67 19.32 12.22 -3.84
C GLU A 67 17.80 12.03 -3.88
N GLN A 68 17.31 10.79 -4.04
CA GLN A 68 15.87 10.52 -4.03
C GLN A 68 15.21 10.80 -2.67
N ILE A 69 15.91 10.54 -1.56
CA ILE A 69 15.43 10.91 -0.21
C ILE A 69 15.33 12.43 -0.04
N THR A 70 16.27 13.18 -0.62
CA THR A 70 16.23 14.65 -0.59
C THR A 70 15.03 15.17 -1.37
N GLU A 71 14.79 14.69 -2.59
CA GLU A 71 13.63 15.08 -3.40
C GLU A 71 12.29 14.71 -2.73
N LEU A 72 12.20 13.55 -2.08
CA LEU A 72 11.03 13.16 -1.29
C LEU A 72 10.81 14.10 -0.10
N ALA A 73 11.88 14.40 0.65
CA ALA A 73 11.81 15.31 1.78
C ALA A 73 11.36 16.71 1.35
N ASP A 74 11.88 17.21 0.23
CA ASP A 74 11.53 18.53 -0.29
C ASP A 74 10.08 18.58 -0.81
N ALA A 75 9.59 17.51 -1.43
CA ALA A 75 8.18 17.38 -1.80
C ALA A 75 7.26 17.37 -0.57
N LEU A 76 7.64 16.65 0.49
CA LEU A 76 6.86 16.52 1.73
C LEU A 76 6.91 17.77 2.62
N ARG A 77 7.97 18.59 2.51
CA ARG A 77 8.08 19.90 3.17
C ARG A 77 7.08 20.92 2.64
N GLN A 78 6.57 20.73 1.42
CA GLN A 78 5.63 21.65 0.80
C GLN A 78 4.42 21.89 1.70
N SER A 79 3.95 23.14 1.73
CA SER A 79 2.88 23.55 2.63
C SER A 79 1.60 22.74 2.37
N ASN A 80 0.96 22.28 3.45
CA ASN A 80 -0.29 21.49 3.50
C ASN A 80 -0.17 19.97 3.33
N ILE A 81 1.02 19.38 3.24
CA ILE A 81 1.16 17.92 3.28
C ILE A 81 1.37 17.46 4.72
N MET A 82 0.42 16.67 5.23
CA MET A 82 0.62 15.85 6.43
C MET A 82 1.13 14.48 5.97
N PHE A 83 2.14 13.93 6.62
CA PHE A 83 2.72 12.66 6.16
C PHE A 83 3.17 11.73 7.28
N LEU A 84 3.11 10.43 6.99
CA LEU A 84 3.77 9.38 7.76
C LEU A 84 4.76 8.69 6.83
N TRP A 85 6.04 8.77 7.14
CA TRP A 85 7.10 8.22 6.29
C TRP A 85 7.92 7.15 7.02
N VAL A 86 7.94 5.95 6.46
CA VAL A 86 8.86 4.88 6.86
C VAL A 86 10.21 5.12 6.20
N VAL A 87 11.23 5.43 7.01
CA VAL A 87 12.63 5.60 6.59
C VAL A 87 13.45 4.54 7.32
N LYS A 88 14.04 3.61 6.57
CA LYS A 88 14.75 2.49 7.19
C LYS A 88 15.98 2.94 7.96
N PRO A 89 16.44 2.17 8.97
CA PRO A 89 17.58 2.56 9.80
C PRO A 89 18.84 2.94 9.01
N ASP A 90 19.13 2.24 7.90
CA ASP A 90 20.27 2.49 7.01
C ASP A 90 20.06 3.67 6.03
N GLU A 91 18.88 4.28 6.05
CA GLU A 91 18.52 5.45 5.25
C GLU A 91 18.40 6.74 6.08
N GLN A 92 18.32 6.64 7.41
CA GLN A 92 18.13 7.81 8.28
C GLN A 92 19.24 8.85 8.12
N SER A 93 20.49 8.42 7.90
CA SER A 93 21.64 9.31 7.67
C SER A 93 21.56 10.09 6.36
N LYS A 94 20.68 9.68 5.44
CA LYS A 94 20.47 10.31 4.13
C LYS A 94 19.39 11.40 4.19
N LEU A 95 18.61 11.48 5.28
CA LEU A 95 17.62 12.53 5.44
C LEU A 95 18.30 13.91 5.51
N PRO A 96 17.69 14.96 4.95
CA PRO A 96 18.20 16.31 5.12
C PRO A 96 18.33 16.68 6.60
N ILE A 97 19.35 17.48 6.91
CA ILE A 97 19.59 18.00 8.25
C ILE A 97 18.33 18.74 8.73
N ASP A 98 17.98 18.56 10.00
CA ASP A 98 16.81 19.16 10.66
C ASP A 98 15.43 18.81 10.06
N PHE A 99 15.32 17.90 9.08
CA PHE A 99 14.04 17.55 8.44
C PHE A 99 12.94 17.20 9.45
N SER A 100 13.25 16.36 10.43
CA SER A 100 12.28 15.96 11.47
C SER A 100 11.87 17.13 12.38
N LYS A 101 12.77 18.09 12.61
CA LYS A 101 12.51 19.28 13.42
C LYS A 101 11.64 20.28 12.66
N GLU A 102 11.95 20.52 11.39
CA GLU A 102 11.21 21.44 10.51
C GLU A 102 9.80 20.95 10.20
N THR A 103 9.62 19.64 10.11
CA THR A 103 8.32 19.01 9.83
C THR A 103 7.58 18.60 11.10
N SER A 104 8.08 18.98 12.27
CA SER A 104 7.43 18.69 13.56
C SER A 104 5.98 19.18 13.56
N GLY A 105 5.06 18.29 13.91
CA GLY A 105 3.62 18.52 13.89
C GLY A 105 2.93 18.28 12.54
N LYS A 106 3.66 18.26 11.42
CA LYS A 106 3.15 17.92 10.08
C LYS A 106 3.48 16.50 9.64
N GLY A 107 4.68 16.04 9.99
CA GLY A 107 5.22 14.76 9.61
C GLY A 107 5.47 13.85 10.81
N LEU A 108 5.32 12.54 10.59
CA LEU A 108 5.85 11.51 11.48
C LEU A 108 6.81 10.63 10.68
N VAL A 109 8.08 10.58 11.08
CA VAL A 109 9.08 9.69 10.49
C VAL A 109 9.33 8.53 11.45
N VAL A 110 9.21 7.30 10.95
CA VAL A 110 9.43 6.07 11.73
C VAL A 110 10.34 5.11 10.97
N THR A 111 11.00 4.20 11.68
CA THR A 111 11.81 3.15 11.05
C THR A 111 10.97 2.00 10.50
N TRP A 112 9.83 1.73 11.14
CA TRP A 112 8.88 0.68 10.75
C TRP A 112 7.52 0.90 11.42
N CYS A 113 6.45 0.44 10.77
CA CYS A 113 5.09 0.47 11.29
C CYS A 113 4.29 -0.75 10.81
N SER A 114 3.14 -1.03 11.43
CA SER A 114 2.15 -1.94 10.85
C SER A 114 1.50 -1.25 9.65
N GLN A 115 1.95 -1.60 8.44
CA GLN A 115 1.43 -1.00 7.20
C GLN A 115 -0.07 -1.30 7.01
N LEU A 116 -0.54 -2.48 7.44
CA LEU A 116 -1.96 -2.83 7.40
C LEU A 116 -2.80 -1.89 8.29
N GLU A 117 -2.38 -1.63 9.53
CA GLU A 117 -3.06 -0.69 10.41
C GLU A 117 -3.05 0.73 9.87
N VAL A 118 -1.89 1.18 9.35
CA VAL A 118 -1.75 2.51 8.76
C VAL A 118 -2.66 2.66 7.54
N LEU A 119 -2.61 1.75 6.57
CA LEU A 119 -3.44 1.83 5.36
C LEU A 119 -4.94 1.68 5.64
N ALA A 120 -5.32 0.92 6.68
CA ALA A 120 -6.70 0.80 7.12
C ALA A 120 -7.21 2.07 7.82
N HIS A 121 -6.33 2.97 8.24
CA HIS A 121 -6.68 4.14 9.04
C HIS A 121 -7.36 5.24 8.20
N HIS A 122 -8.45 5.80 8.72
CA HIS A 122 -9.29 6.78 8.02
C HIS A 122 -8.55 8.05 7.58
N ALA A 123 -7.48 8.44 8.30
CA ALA A 123 -6.70 9.62 7.98
C ALA A 123 -5.86 9.49 6.69
N ILE A 124 -5.56 8.27 6.22
CA ILE A 124 -4.76 8.07 5.02
C ILE A 124 -5.55 8.46 3.78
N GLY A 125 -5.02 9.40 3.00
CA GLY A 125 -5.61 9.85 1.73
C GLY A 125 -4.85 9.39 0.49
N CYS A 126 -3.56 9.08 0.64
CA CYS A 126 -2.67 8.71 -0.46
C CYS A 126 -1.52 7.86 0.06
N PHE A 127 -1.05 6.90 -0.74
CA PHE A 127 0.12 6.09 -0.47
C PHE A 127 1.20 6.29 -1.54
N ILE A 128 2.35 6.86 -1.18
CA ILE A 128 3.54 6.83 -2.03
C ILE A 128 4.23 5.49 -1.84
N SER A 129 4.30 4.70 -2.91
CA SER A 129 4.72 3.30 -2.85
C SER A 129 5.66 2.91 -3.97
N HIS A 130 6.62 2.07 -3.61
CA HIS A 130 7.42 1.28 -4.56
C HIS A 130 6.62 0.29 -5.42
N CYS A 131 5.31 0.09 -5.18
CA CYS A 131 4.47 -0.82 -5.96
C CYS A 131 4.90 -2.30 -5.93
N GLY A 132 5.49 -2.75 -4.81
CA GLY A 132 5.58 -4.19 -4.54
C GLY A 132 4.18 -4.81 -4.49
N TRP A 133 4.05 -6.07 -4.92
CA TRP A 133 2.74 -6.70 -5.12
C TRP A 133 1.88 -6.72 -3.85
N ASN A 134 2.46 -7.07 -2.70
CA ASN A 134 1.75 -7.05 -1.41
C ASN A 134 1.24 -5.66 -1.06
N SER A 135 2.11 -4.64 -1.10
CA SER A 135 1.72 -3.25 -0.80
C SER A 135 0.67 -2.71 -1.79
N THR A 136 0.70 -3.17 -3.04
CA THR A 136 -0.32 -2.82 -4.04
C THR A 136 -1.67 -3.44 -3.67
N LEU A 137 -1.71 -4.73 -3.33
CA LEU A 137 -2.92 -5.41 -2.91
C LEU A 137 -3.48 -4.84 -1.61
N GLU A 138 -2.63 -4.48 -0.65
CA GLU A 138 -3.03 -3.84 0.60
C GLU A 138 -3.71 -2.49 0.33
N ALA A 139 -3.09 -1.60 -0.44
CA ALA A 139 -3.68 -0.29 -0.72
C ALA A 139 -5.02 -0.41 -1.47
N ILE A 140 -5.11 -1.32 -2.46
CA ILE A 140 -6.36 -1.60 -3.17
C ILE A 140 -7.43 -2.12 -2.21
N SER A 141 -7.08 -3.08 -1.35
CA SER A 141 -7.98 -3.67 -0.34
C SER A 141 -8.50 -2.64 0.67
N PHE A 142 -7.73 -1.58 0.92
CA PHE A 142 -8.15 -0.47 1.78
C PHE A 142 -8.78 0.71 1.03
N GLY A 143 -8.69 0.74 -0.30
CA GLY A 143 -9.20 1.82 -1.14
C GLY A 143 -8.35 3.09 -1.06
N VAL A 144 -7.04 2.94 -0.83
CA VAL A 144 -6.08 4.04 -0.70
C VAL A 144 -5.38 4.29 -2.04
N PRO A 145 -5.63 5.43 -2.71
CA PRO A 145 -4.95 5.80 -3.96
C PRO A 145 -3.43 5.77 -3.84
N ILE A 146 -2.75 5.41 -4.94
CA ILE A 146 -1.29 5.25 -4.95
C ILE A 146 -0.60 6.31 -5.81
N VAL A 147 0.47 6.90 -5.30
CA VAL A 147 1.52 7.54 -6.10
C VAL A 147 2.66 6.54 -6.25
N ALA A 148 2.81 6.01 -7.46
CA ALA A 148 3.73 4.95 -7.78
C ALA A 148 5.13 5.50 -8.07
N MET A 149 6.11 4.98 -7.33
CA MET A 149 7.54 5.25 -7.50
C MET A 149 8.29 3.91 -7.49
N PRO A 150 8.16 3.08 -8.54
CA PRO A 150 8.75 1.74 -8.58
C PRO A 150 10.28 1.79 -8.51
N GLN A 151 10.90 0.79 -7.87
CA GLN A 151 12.35 0.75 -7.62
C GLN A 151 13.03 -0.43 -8.30
N ILE A 152 12.50 -1.64 -8.18
CA ILE A 152 13.15 -2.89 -8.64
C ILE A 152 12.15 -3.94 -9.13
N LEU A 153 12.64 -4.92 -9.89
CA LEU A 153 11.89 -6.14 -10.25
C LEU A 153 10.57 -5.85 -10.99
N ASP A 154 9.48 -6.48 -10.54
CA ASP A 154 8.13 -6.41 -11.10
C ASP A 154 7.41 -5.07 -10.81
N GLN A 155 7.98 -4.22 -9.96
CA GLN A 155 7.34 -2.99 -9.50
C GLN A 155 6.98 -2.03 -10.63
N ILE A 156 7.81 -1.96 -11.68
CA ILE A 156 7.54 -1.12 -12.87
C ILE A 156 6.28 -1.62 -13.59
N ILE A 157 6.12 -2.94 -13.69
CA ILE A 157 4.95 -3.57 -14.31
C ILE A 157 3.72 -3.33 -13.43
N ASN A 158 3.83 -3.53 -12.12
CA ASN A 158 2.74 -3.28 -11.17
C ASN A 158 2.27 -1.81 -11.24
N ALA A 159 3.21 -0.86 -11.26
CA ALA A 159 2.92 0.57 -11.43
C ALA A 159 2.22 0.87 -12.77
N HIS A 160 2.61 0.19 -13.84
CA HIS A 160 1.96 0.33 -15.15
C HIS A 160 0.50 -0.15 -15.11
N PHE A 161 0.23 -1.33 -14.53
CA PHE A 161 -1.14 -1.84 -14.37
C PHE A 161 -1.99 -0.89 -13.52
N LEU A 162 -1.42 -0.41 -12.41
CA LEU A 162 -2.07 0.51 -11.49
C LEU A 162 -2.50 1.81 -12.15
N GLU A 163 -1.65 2.45 -12.97
CA GLU A 163 -2.00 3.70 -13.63
C GLU A 163 -2.82 3.48 -14.92
N LYS A 164 -2.45 2.51 -15.76
CA LYS A 164 -2.99 2.38 -17.13
C LYS A 164 -4.14 1.40 -17.28
N VAL A 165 -4.26 0.42 -16.39
CA VAL A 165 -5.27 -0.65 -16.50
C VAL A 165 -6.36 -0.46 -15.46
N TRP A 166 -5.98 -0.33 -14.19
CA TRP A 166 -6.92 -0.17 -13.09
C TRP A 166 -7.27 1.29 -12.79
N SER A 167 -6.42 2.22 -13.23
CA SER A 167 -6.59 3.66 -13.01
C SER A 167 -6.85 3.99 -11.53
N VAL A 168 -6.02 3.43 -10.63
CA VAL A 168 -6.12 3.59 -9.17
C VAL A 168 -4.97 4.39 -8.56
N GLY A 169 -4.18 5.04 -9.40
CA GLY A 169 -3.09 5.91 -8.97
C GLY A 169 -2.33 6.52 -10.14
N LEU A 170 -1.21 7.17 -9.84
CA LEU A 170 -0.36 7.88 -10.80
C LEU A 170 1.08 7.42 -10.67
N ILE A 171 1.80 7.34 -11.79
CA ILE A 171 3.26 7.16 -11.76
C ILE A 171 3.90 8.53 -11.63
N ALA A 172 4.70 8.74 -10.57
CA ALA A 172 5.58 9.90 -10.49
C ALA A 172 6.79 9.61 -11.37
N LYS A 173 6.96 10.40 -12.43
CA LYS A 173 7.96 10.09 -13.47
C LYS A 173 9.37 10.44 -13.02
N ALA A 174 10.24 9.44 -13.00
CA ALA A 174 11.67 9.63 -12.87
C ALA A 174 12.25 10.39 -14.09
N ASN A 175 13.34 11.12 -13.85
CA ASN A 175 14.15 11.69 -14.92
C ASN A 175 14.74 10.58 -15.81
N GLU A 176 14.97 10.88 -17.08
CA GLU A 176 15.56 9.94 -18.06
C GLU A 176 17.09 9.78 -17.92
N ASP A 177 17.68 10.34 -16.86
CA ASP A 177 19.11 10.21 -16.59
C ASP A 177 19.46 8.85 -15.95
N GLU A 178 20.77 8.55 -15.87
CA GLU A 178 21.26 7.29 -15.29
C GLU A 178 20.87 7.10 -13.82
N LYS A 179 20.54 8.19 -13.11
CA LYS A 179 20.18 8.15 -11.70
C LYS A 179 18.71 7.85 -11.50
N GLY A 180 17.86 8.14 -12.49
CA GLY A 180 16.43 7.84 -12.45
C GLY A 180 15.72 8.49 -11.26
N VAL A 181 16.20 9.64 -10.80
CA VAL A 181 15.62 10.35 -9.65
C VAL A 181 14.33 11.04 -10.07
N THR A 182 13.30 10.92 -9.24
CA THR A 182 12.03 11.64 -9.40
C THR A 182 12.11 12.95 -8.66
N ALA A 183 11.96 14.06 -9.39
CA ALA A 183 12.03 15.42 -8.85
C ALA A 183 10.88 15.72 -7.87
N SER A 184 11.16 16.56 -6.88
CA SER A 184 10.24 16.95 -5.81
C SER A 184 8.97 17.60 -6.36
N GLU A 185 9.06 18.37 -7.45
CA GLU A 185 7.94 19.00 -8.11
C GLU A 185 6.99 17.97 -8.73
N GLU A 186 7.53 16.88 -9.30
CA GLU A 186 6.73 15.80 -9.89
C GLU A 186 6.05 14.97 -8.80
N ILE A 187 6.77 14.65 -7.71
CA ILE A 187 6.19 13.96 -6.55
C ILE A 187 5.04 14.81 -5.98
N TYR A 188 5.29 16.10 -5.74
CA TYR A 188 4.28 17.03 -5.23
C TYR A 188 3.08 17.15 -6.18
N ARG A 189 3.31 17.29 -7.49
CA ARG A 189 2.25 17.33 -8.50
C ARG A 189 1.37 16.08 -8.45
N CYS A 190 1.97 14.90 -8.35
CA CYS A 190 1.24 13.63 -8.24
C CYS A 190 0.42 13.54 -6.95
N ILE A 191 0.98 13.92 -5.79
CA ILE A 191 0.25 13.97 -4.51
C ILE A 191 -0.98 14.89 -4.64
N ARG A 192 -0.78 16.10 -5.17
CA ARG A 192 -1.85 17.09 -5.35
C ARG A 192 -2.94 16.59 -6.31
N GLU A 193 -2.55 15.98 -7.42
CA GLU A 193 -3.51 15.44 -8.39
C GLU A 193 -4.33 14.28 -7.78
N VAL A 194 -3.69 13.38 -7.03
CA VAL A 194 -4.36 12.25 -6.37
C VAL A 194 -5.33 12.73 -5.29
N LEU A 195 -4.93 13.71 -4.47
CA LEU A 195 -5.76 14.18 -3.36
C LEU A 195 -6.87 15.15 -3.82
N GLU A 196 -6.56 16.10 -4.69
CA GLU A 196 -7.43 17.25 -4.96
C GLU A 196 -7.79 17.42 -6.45
N GLY A 197 -7.03 16.79 -7.34
CA GLY A 197 -7.19 16.91 -8.79
C GLY A 197 -8.42 16.20 -9.36
N GLU A 198 -8.65 16.42 -10.65
CA GLU A 198 -9.74 15.79 -11.38
C GLU A 198 -9.50 14.30 -11.60
N ARG A 199 -8.28 13.92 -11.99
CA ARG A 199 -7.91 12.50 -12.11
C ARG A 199 -7.99 11.82 -10.74
N GLY A 200 -7.67 12.53 -9.66
CA GLY A 200 -7.83 12.05 -8.29
C GLY A 200 -9.27 11.61 -7.95
N ARG A 201 -10.28 12.31 -8.48
CA ARG A 201 -11.70 11.91 -8.30
C ARG A 201 -12.00 10.58 -8.99
N GLU A 202 -11.51 10.40 -10.21
CA GLU A 202 -11.66 9.15 -10.97
C GLU A 202 -10.91 8.01 -10.28
N ILE A 203 -9.67 8.24 -9.86
CA ILE A 203 -8.85 7.29 -9.12
C ILE A 203 -9.57 6.79 -7.86
N ARG A 204 -10.13 7.70 -7.05
CA ARG A 204 -10.87 7.33 -5.84
C ARG A 204 -12.10 6.48 -6.16
N LYS A 205 -12.83 6.79 -7.23
CA LYS A 205 -13.98 5.97 -7.69
C LYS A 205 -13.52 4.56 -8.06
N ASN A 206 -12.47 4.44 -8.86
CA ASN A 206 -11.98 3.15 -9.35
C ASN A 206 -11.42 2.29 -8.21
N ILE A 207 -10.61 2.88 -7.32
CA ILE A 207 -10.04 2.12 -6.22
C ILE A 207 -11.09 1.71 -5.18
N THR A 208 -12.13 2.52 -4.98
CA THR A 208 -13.29 2.13 -4.16
C THR A 208 -14.01 0.93 -4.79
N SER A 209 -14.18 0.92 -6.12
CA SER A 209 -14.77 -0.24 -6.81
C SER A 209 -13.91 -1.50 -6.67
N LEU A 210 -12.58 -1.38 -6.82
CA LEU A 210 -11.68 -2.53 -6.67
C LEU A 210 -11.61 -3.04 -5.22
N LYS A 211 -11.68 -2.13 -4.23
CA LYS A 211 -11.78 -2.48 -2.82
C LYS A 211 -12.97 -3.40 -2.55
N GLU A 212 -14.14 -3.05 -3.08
CA GLU A 212 -15.35 -3.85 -2.85
C GLU A 212 -15.29 -5.19 -3.59
N LEU A 213 -14.73 -5.22 -4.80
CA LEU A 213 -14.47 -6.49 -5.52
C LEU A 213 -13.46 -7.38 -4.79
N ALA A 214 -12.42 -6.80 -4.19
CA ALA A 214 -11.42 -7.52 -3.41
C ALA A 214 -12.05 -8.20 -2.18
N LYS A 215 -12.95 -7.49 -1.48
CA LYS A 215 -13.72 -8.07 -0.37
C LYS A 215 -14.68 -9.16 -0.87
N GLU A 216 -15.44 -8.91 -1.92
CA GLU A 216 -16.38 -9.88 -2.50
C GLU A 216 -15.67 -11.18 -2.93
N ALA A 217 -14.45 -11.08 -3.47
CA ALA A 217 -13.69 -12.25 -3.88
C ALA A 217 -13.34 -13.18 -2.70
N ILE A 218 -13.05 -12.61 -1.53
CA ILE A 218 -12.58 -13.34 -0.34
C ILE A 218 -13.73 -13.71 0.61
N ASP A 219 -14.84 -12.96 0.59
CA ASP A 219 -16.02 -13.23 1.41
C ASP A 219 -16.64 -14.60 1.08
N THR A 220 -17.55 -15.05 1.94
CA THR A 220 -18.23 -16.34 1.87
C THR A 220 -18.86 -16.56 0.49
N SER A 221 -18.52 -17.69 -0.16
CA SER A 221 -18.94 -17.99 -1.54
C SER A 221 -18.38 -17.05 -2.62
N GLY A 222 -17.43 -16.19 -2.27
CA GLY A 222 -16.62 -15.41 -3.19
C GLY A 222 -15.77 -16.28 -4.11
N SER A 223 -15.24 -15.67 -5.17
CA SER A 223 -14.44 -16.41 -6.16
C SER A 223 -13.18 -17.03 -5.57
N SER A 224 -12.43 -16.28 -4.75
CA SER A 224 -11.23 -16.75 -4.09
C SER A 224 -11.51 -17.71 -2.94
N ASP A 225 -12.60 -17.49 -2.19
CA ASP A 225 -13.07 -18.46 -1.19
C ASP A 225 -13.33 -19.85 -1.82
N LYS A 226 -14.03 -19.89 -2.95
CA LYS A 226 -14.27 -21.11 -3.72
C LYS A 226 -12.99 -21.72 -4.30
N HIS A 227 -12.07 -20.90 -4.80
CA HIS A 227 -10.80 -21.38 -5.33
C HIS A 227 -9.87 -21.94 -4.24
N ILE A 228 -9.90 -21.38 -3.03
CA ILE A 228 -9.19 -21.93 -1.87
C ILE A 228 -9.77 -23.30 -1.54
N ASP A 229 -11.09 -23.45 -1.53
CA ASP A 229 -11.74 -24.74 -1.31
C ASP A 229 -11.39 -25.76 -2.39
N GLU A 230 -11.40 -25.35 -3.67
CA GLU A 230 -10.98 -26.19 -4.79
C GLU A 230 -9.52 -26.63 -4.61
N PHE A 231 -8.63 -25.71 -4.27
CA PHE A 231 -7.21 -26.01 -4.05
C PHE A 231 -7.00 -26.98 -2.89
N ILE A 232 -7.60 -26.73 -1.72
CA ILE A 232 -7.45 -27.60 -0.54
C ILE A 232 -8.06 -28.97 -0.81
N SER A 233 -9.21 -29.05 -1.50
CA SER A 233 -9.85 -30.34 -1.83
C SER A 233 -9.00 -31.25 -2.72
N GLN A 234 -8.11 -30.67 -3.52
CA GLN A 234 -7.14 -31.44 -4.32
C GLN A 234 -6.01 -32.01 -3.46
N LEU A 235 -5.69 -31.38 -2.33
CA LEU A 235 -4.69 -31.85 -1.36
C LEU A 235 -5.30 -32.83 -0.36
N ASP A 236 -6.53 -32.57 0.08
CA ASP A 236 -7.33 -33.39 0.98
C ASP A 236 -8.80 -33.48 0.52
N PRO A 237 -9.20 -34.55 -0.17
CA PRO A 237 -10.57 -34.73 -0.63
C PRO A 237 -11.61 -34.83 0.50
N ALA A 238 -11.20 -35.10 1.75
CA ALA A 238 -12.10 -35.14 2.89
C ALA A 238 -12.47 -33.74 3.40
N TYR A 239 -11.68 -32.70 3.09
CA TYR A 239 -11.85 -31.33 3.54
C TYR A 239 -13.26 -30.78 3.35
N LEU A 240 -13.85 -30.98 2.16
CA LEU A 240 -15.18 -30.41 1.84
C LEU A 240 -16.29 -30.94 2.76
N ARG A 241 -16.15 -32.16 3.29
CA ARG A 241 -17.11 -32.74 4.26
C ARG A 241 -17.01 -32.10 5.64
N HIS A 242 -15.83 -31.59 6.01
CA HIS A 242 -15.62 -30.91 7.27
C HIS A 242 -16.10 -29.46 7.19
N ARG A 243 -15.82 -28.77 6.07
CA ARG A 243 -16.18 -27.37 5.86
C ARG A 243 -17.69 -27.11 5.85
N SER A 244 -18.49 -28.02 5.29
CA SER A 244 -19.95 -27.89 5.30
C SER A 244 -20.60 -27.89 6.69
N ASN A 245 -19.86 -28.28 7.74
CA ASN A 245 -20.36 -28.28 9.11
C ASN A 245 -20.07 -26.97 9.87
N TYR A 246 -19.31 -26.04 9.27
CA TYR A 246 -18.88 -24.78 9.89
C TYR A 246 -19.43 -23.52 9.18
N ASN A 247 -20.09 -23.68 8.03
CA ASN A 247 -20.87 -22.63 7.35
C ASN A 247 -22.37 -22.80 7.67
#